data_AF-A0A9P6TCU1-F1
#
_entry.id   AF-A0A9P6TCU1-F1
#
_cell.length_a   1.000
_cell.length_b   1.000
_cell.length_c   1.000
_cell.angle_alpha   90.00
_cell.angle_beta   90.00
_cell.angle_gamma   90.00
#
_symmetry.space_group_name_H-M   'P 1'
#
loop_
_entity.id
_entity.type
_entity.pdbx_description
1 polymer ?
#
loop_
_entity_poly.entity_id
_entity_poly.type
_entity_poly.pdbx_seq_one_letter_code
_entity_poly.pdbx_strand_id
1 'polypeptide(L)'
;MTQSNKHHQQHKRTTSVCQPYLSPAANDVVEAYDQTTLKWDPKCLTTYDSLDIYLQSVDVSQPIHLWKSVTTSDGQLQTTFIPSWWNSTKSATLQLVITGSDQPAWAGSGPGPTFFAEFNGTVPSTASAADTATTQTGGPSVEVIHVARSKGLPTGSLTAAILFPLLAVAGLIAGYIIISRRRSGAASKRWSQYVDERMSIAVNGGGLGWEAGRLPTDPALARPVSARVESMYSHSASLPPRGSFAANR
;
A
#
# COMPACT_ATOMS: atom_id res chain seq x y z
N MET A 1 1.53 78.56 16.56
CA MET A 1 2.25 77.33 16.15
C MET A 1 1.58 76.17 16.85
N THR A 2 0.83 75.36 16.10
CA THR A 2 -0.09 74.35 16.63
C THR A 2 0.66 73.03 16.83
N GLN A 3 0.78 72.58 18.08
CA GLN A 3 1.49 71.35 18.44
C GLN A 3 0.54 70.15 18.23
N SER A 4 0.84 69.33 17.23
CA SER A 4 0.08 68.13 16.86
C SER A 4 0.37 67.00 17.85
N ASN A 5 -0.62 66.68 18.70
CA ASN A 5 -0.57 65.58 19.65
C ASN A 5 -0.85 64.26 18.90
N LYS A 6 0.22 63.53 18.55
CA LYS A 6 0.09 62.16 18.06
C LYS A 6 -0.24 61.26 19.24
N HIS A 7 -1.51 60.88 19.38
CA HIS A 7 -1.91 59.77 20.23
C HIS A 7 -1.18 58.51 19.77
N HIS A 8 -0.15 58.09 20.50
CA HIS A 8 0.32 56.72 20.46
C HIS A 8 -0.82 55.83 20.96
N GLN A 9 -1.56 55.24 20.04
CA GLN A 9 -2.35 54.07 20.35
C GLN A 9 -1.38 52.99 20.80
N GLN A 10 -1.29 52.80 22.12
CA GLN A 10 -0.73 51.60 22.68
C GLN A 10 -1.63 50.46 22.20
N HIS A 11 -1.21 49.78 21.13
CA HIS A 11 -1.66 48.43 20.87
C HIS A 11 -1.32 47.64 22.13
N LYS A 12 -2.34 47.37 22.97
CA LYS A 12 -2.29 46.26 23.91
C LYS A 12 -1.93 45.04 23.05
N ARG A 13 -0.66 44.63 23.08
CA ARG A 13 -0.31 43.26 22.73
C ARG A 13 -1.03 42.41 23.76
N THR A 14 -2.23 41.94 23.42
CA THR A 14 -2.72 40.68 23.96
C THR A 14 -1.68 39.65 23.53
N THR A 15 -0.67 39.44 24.37
CA THR A 15 0.11 38.20 24.37
C THR A 15 -0.91 37.11 24.66
N SER A 16 -1.57 36.61 23.62
CA SER A 16 -2.27 35.34 23.71
C SER A 16 -1.19 34.32 24.06
N VAL A 17 -1.14 33.93 25.33
CA VAL A 17 -0.31 32.81 25.77
C VAL A 17 -0.83 31.63 24.97
N CYS A 18 -0.05 31.20 23.99
CA CYS A 18 -0.44 30.10 23.14
C CYS A 18 -0.62 28.86 24.01
N GLN A 19 -1.81 28.23 23.96
CA GLN A 19 -2.13 27.04 24.74
C GLN A 19 -1.96 25.82 23.82
N PRO A 20 -0.81 25.12 23.84
CA PRO A 20 -0.60 23.99 22.97
C PRO A 20 -1.51 22.80 23.32
N TYR A 21 -1.97 22.69 24.57
CA TYR A 21 -2.85 21.60 25.02
C TYR A 21 -4.29 22.08 25.14
N LEU A 22 -5.23 21.34 24.54
CA LEU A 22 -6.66 21.62 24.63
C LEU A 22 -7.45 20.49 25.31
N SER A 23 -7.07 19.24 25.09
CA SER A 23 -7.73 18.06 25.67
C SER A 23 -6.74 16.90 25.80
N PRO A 24 -6.74 16.14 26.91
CA PRO A 24 -7.57 16.33 28.10
C PRO A 24 -7.22 17.62 28.87
N ALA A 25 -8.20 18.20 29.56
CA ALA A 25 -8.01 19.33 30.44
C ALA A 25 -7.47 18.89 31.82
N ALA A 26 -7.06 19.87 32.63
CA ALA A 26 -6.55 19.58 33.96
C ALA A 26 -7.65 18.98 34.85
N ASN A 27 -7.34 17.85 35.51
CA ASN A 27 -8.24 17.04 36.32
C ASN A 27 -9.37 16.32 35.56
N ASP A 28 -9.30 16.25 34.23
CA ASP A 28 -10.19 15.38 33.48
C ASP A 28 -9.95 13.91 33.87
N VAL A 29 -11.01 13.12 33.79
CA VAL A 29 -10.97 11.68 34.01
C VAL A 29 -11.14 11.00 32.65
N VAL A 30 -10.18 10.15 32.32
CA VAL A 30 -10.15 9.36 31.09
C VAL A 30 -10.30 7.90 31.45
N GLU A 31 -11.34 7.25 30.93
CA GLU A 31 -11.54 5.82 31.14
C GLU A 31 -10.63 5.01 30.21
N ALA A 32 -9.99 3.99 30.78
CA ALA A 32 -9.20 3.04 30.02
C ALA A 32 -10.10 2.22 29.07
N TYR A 33 -9.55 1.85 27.92
CA TYR A 33 -10.25 1.19 26.81
C TYR A 33 -11.34 2.02 26.10
N ASP A 34 -11.71 3.17 26.63
CA ASP A 34 -12.60 4.10 25.96
C ASP A 34 -11.85 4.97 24.94
N GLN A 35 -12.54 5.31 23.85
CA GLN A 35 -11.99 6.16 22.82
C GLN A 35 -11.93 7.61 23.32
N THR A 36 -10.71 8.14 23.39
CA THR A 36 -10.42 9.49 23.88
C THR A 36 -9.80 10.34 22.78
N THR A 37 -10.24 11.59 22.69
CA THR A 37 -9.68 12.57 21.76
C THR A 37 -8.65 13.45 22.45
N LEU A 38 -7.39 13.28 22.08
CA LEU A 38 -6.33 14.24 22.40
C LEU A 38 -6.49 15.44 21.47
N LYS A 39 -6.40 16.67 21.98
CA LYS A 39 -6.50 17.90 21.18
C LYS A 39 -5.40 18.88 21.53
N TRP A 40 -4.85 19.53 20.51
CA TRP A 40 -3.84 20.59 20.62
C TRP A 40 -4.18 21.74 19.70
N ASP A 41 -3.60 22.92 19.96
CA ASP A 41 -3.73 24.06 19.04
C ASP A 41 -2.57 24.08 18.03
N PRO A 42 -2.82 23.81 16.73
CA PRO A 42 -1.79 23.86 15.70
C PRO A 42 -1.13 25.24 15.56
N LYS A 43 -1.83 26.32 15.94
CA LYS A 43 -1.29 27.69 15.90
C LYS A 43 -0.15 27.90 16.88
N CYS A 44 -0.04 27.04 17.90
CA CYS A 44 1.04 27.07 18.88
C CYS A 44 2.24 26.23 18.47
N LEU A 45 2.09 25.38 17.45
CA LEU A 45 3.07 24.38 17.05
C LEU A 45 3.49 24.58 15.59
N THR A 46 3.54 25.82 15.11
CA THR A 46 3.82 26.17 13.71
C THR A 46 5.22 25.79 13.22
N THR A 47 6.12 25.43 14.14
CA THR A 47 7.51 25.06 13.83
C THR A 47 7.62 23.67 13.22
N TYR A 48 6.63 22.80 13.43
CA TYR A 48 6.70 21.38 13.07
C TYR A 48 5.50 20.96 12.21
N ASP A 49 5.76 20.23 11.13
CA ASP A 49 4.69 19.61 10.30
C ASP A 49 4.14 18.32 10.93
N SER A 50 5.00 17.62 11.69
CA SER A 50 4.67 16.42 12.46
C SER A 50 5.17 16.51 13.90
N LEU A 51 4.40 15.90 14.80
CA LEU A 51 4.57 15.91 16.24
C LEU A 51 4.76 14.50 16.77
N ASP A 52 5.53 14.40 17.84
CA ASP A 52 5.53 13.24 18.71
C ASP A 52 4.86 13.62 20.03
N ILE A 53 3.95 12.78 20.52
CA ILE A 53 3.20 13.01 21.75
C ILE A 53 3.64 11.95 22.76
N TYR A 54 4.25 12.40 23.85
CA TYR A 54 4.66 11.55 24.96
C TYR A 54 3.60 11.56 26.05
N LEU A 55 3.24 10.38 26.53
CA LEU A 55 2.46 10.18 27.74
C LEU A 55 3.42 9.84 28.88
N GLN A 56 3.28 10.54 30.01
CA GLN A 56 4.11 10.36 31.20
C GLN A 56 3.21 10.18 32.42
N SER A 57 3.66 9.38 33.39
CA SER A 57 3.07 9.38 34.73
C SER A 57 3.68 10.53 35.53
N VAL A 58 2.88 11.17 36.38
CA VAL A 58 3.40 12.20 37.30
C VAL A 58 4.26 11.55 38.39
N ASP A 59 3.97 10.30 38.75
CA ASP A 59 4.71 9.55 39.77
C ASP A 59 6.07 9.07 39.24
N VAL A 60 6.17 8.87 37.93
CA VAL A 60 7.36 8.35 37.25
C VAL A 60 7.64 9.26 36.07
N SER A 61 8.61 10.18 36.22
CA SER A 61 8.99 11.21 35.23
C SER A 61 9.58 10.66 33.91
N GLN A 62 9.28 9.41 33.55
CA GLN A 62 9.65 8.76 32.31
C GLN A 62 8.41 8.56 31.42
N PRO A 63 8.55 8.65 30.09
CA PRO A 63 7.48 8.31 29.17
C PRO A 63 7.03 6.86 29.35
N ILE A 64 5.72 6.65 29.41
CA ILE A 64 5.08 5.34 29.46
C ILE A 64 4.53 4.93 28.07
N HIS A 65 4.14 5.93 27.27
CA HIS A 65 3.67 5.72 25.91
C HIS A 65 4.07 6.89 24.99
N LEU A 66 4.20 6.62 23.70
CA LEU A 66 4.63 7.56 22.67
C LEU A 66 3.82 7.36 21.40
N TRP A 67 3.08 8.39 20.99
CA TRP A 67 2.52 8.49 19.65
C TRP A 67 3.49 9.21 18.74
N LYS A 68 3.98 8.55 17.70
CA LYS A 68 4.94 9.12 16.74
C LYS A 68 4.28 9.60 15.46
N SER A 69 4.86 10.63 14.85
CA SER A 69 4.53 11.13 13.51
C SER A 69 3.08 11.60 13.35
N VAL A 70 2.51 12.20 14.40
CA VAL A 70 1.18 12.80 14.38
C VAL A 70 1.21 14.07 13.54
N THR A 71 0.24 14.29 12.64
CA THR A 71 0.25 15.48 11.79
C THR A 71 -0.19 16.72 12.57
N THR A 72 0.65 17.75 12.65
CA THR A 72 0.37 18.96 13.46
C THR A 72 -0.94 19.64 13.09
N SER A 73 -1.26 19.69 11.79
CA SER A 73 -2.45 20.38 11.27
C SER A 73 -3.78 19.73 11.67
N ASP A 74 -3.76 18.46 12.08
CA ASP A 74 -4.99 17.75 12.43
C ASP A 74 -5.61 18.31 13.72
N GLY A 75 -4.78 18.85 14.62
CA GLY A 75 -5.22 19.45 15.89
C GLY A 75 -5.86 18.46 16.87
N GLN A 76 -5.95 17.17 16.49
CA GLN A 76 -6.55 16.13 17.29
C GLN A 76 -6.03 14.73 16.91
N LEU A 77 -6.01 13.83 17.89
CA LEU A 77 -5.71 12.41 17.72
C LEU A 77 -6.75 11.59 18.49
N GLN A 78 -7.38 10.64 17.80
CA GLN A 78 -8.22 9.64 18.46
C GLN A 78 -7.35 8.48 18.91
N THR A 79 -7.40 8.16 20.19
CA THR A 79 -6.64 7.06 20.77
C THR A 79 -7.43 6.40 21.90
N THR A 80 -6.89 5.32 22.44
CA THR A 80 -7.47 4.58 23.55
C THR A 80 -6.38 4.34 24.58
N PHE A 81 -6.67 4.63 25.84
CA PHE A 81 -5.71 4.45 26.92
C PHE A 81 -5.68 3.00 27.38
N ILE A 82 -4.47 2.43 27.46
CA ILE A 82 -4.30 1.01 27.77
C ILE A 82 -3.66 0.88 29.16
N PRO A 83 -4.32 0.19 30.13
CA PRO A 83 -3.85 0.09 31.50
C PRO A 83 -2.46 -0.50 31.66
N SER A 84 -2.05 -1.38 30.76
CA SER A 84 -0.72 -2.01 30.79
C SER A 84 0.41 -0.97 30.78
N TRP A 85 0.19 0.22 30.21
CA TRP A 85 1.15 1.34 30.19
C TRP A 85 1.46 1.90 31.58
N TRP A 86 0.56 1.75 32.54
CA TRP A 86 0.75 2.18 33.94
C TRP A 86 0.61 1.03 34.94
N ASN A 87 0.95 -0.20 34.52
CA ASN A 87 0.90 -1.42 35.34
C ASN A 87 -0.50 -1.84 35.80
N SER A 88 -1.54 -1.52 35.02
CA SER A 88 -2.91 -1.97 35.22
C SER A 88 -3.47 -1.65 36.61
N THR A 89 -2.99 -0.57 37.24
CA THR A 89 -3.56 -0.05 38.49
C THR A 89 -4.91 0.61 38.22
N LYS A 90 -5.74 0.68 39.26
CA LYS A 90 -7.10 1.25 39.17
C LYS A 90 -7.11 2.70 38.72
N SER A 91 -6.10 3.47 39.10
CA SER A 91 -5.93 4.86 38.69
C SER A 91 -4.46 5.20 38.51
N ALA A 92 -4.20 6.18 37.66
CA ALA A 92 -2.89 6.80 37.46
C ALA A 92 -3.04 8.29 37.15
N THR A 93 -2.11 9.10 37.64
CA THR A 93 -2.05 10.52 37.28
C THR A 93 -1.11 10.69 36.09
N LEU A 94 -1.63 11.17 34.97
CA LEU A 94 -0.93 11.23 33.70
C LEU A 94 -0.77 12.66 33.20
N GLN A 95 0.23 12.86 32.34
CA GLN A 95 0.54 14.13 31.71
C GLN A 95 1.03 13.91 30.28
N LEU A 96 0.70 14.85 29.40
CA LEU A 96 1.16 14.86 28.01
C LEU A 96 2.33 15.82 27.81
N VAL A 97 3.25 15.44 26.92
CA VAL A 97 4.31 16.31 26.42
C VAL A 97 4.33 16.23 24.89
N ILE A 98 4.10 17.35 24.22
CA ILE A 98 4.15 17.45 22.76
C ILE A 98 5.51 18.00 22.32
N THR A 99 6.16 17.28 21.40
CA THR A 99 7.43 17.65 20.77
C THR A 99 7.30 17.65 19.25
N GLY A 100 8.29 18.19 18.54
CA GLY A 100 8.46 17.91 17.11
C GLY A 100 8.83 16.44 16.88
N SER A 101 8.57 15.95 15.67
CA SER A 101 8.93 14.59 15.26
C SER A 101 10.40 14.25 15.54
N ASP A 102 10.64 13.07 16.11
CA ASP A 102 11.95 12.53 16.46
C ASP A 102 12.74 13.39 17.45
N GLN A 103 12.07 14.26 18.21
CA GLN A 103 12.67 15.04 19.29
C GLN A 103 12.41 14.40 20.64
N PRO A 104 13.38 14.42 21.58
CA PRO A 104 13.18 13.87 22.91
C PRO A 104 12.14 14.67 23.71
N ALA A 105 11.49 14.03 24.68
CA ALA A 105 10.42 14.63 25.47
C ALA A 105 10.78 15.98 26.13
N TRP A 106 12.04 16.17 26.54
CA TRP A 106 12.51 17.42 27.17
C TRP A 106 12.68 18.60 26.19
N ALA A 107 12.65 18.36 24.88
CA ALA A 107 12.78 19.41 23.85
C ALA A 107 11.41 19.99 23.41
N GLY A 108 10.32 19.53 24.01
CA GLY A 108 8.95 19.90 23.63
C GLY A 108 8.43 21.19 24.25
N SER A 109 7.12 21.37 24.14
CA SER A 109 6.35 22.49 24.71
C SER A 109 6.28 22.52 26.24
N GLY A 110 6.96 21.59 26.90
CA GLY A 110 6.92 21.39 28.35
C GLY A 110 5.75 20.52 28.80
N PRO A 111 5.66 20.24 30.11
CA PRO A 111 4.59 19.45 30.70
C PRO A 111 3.21 20.08 30.46
N GLY A 112 2.29 19.31 29.87
CA GLY A 112 0.89 19.70 29.67
C GLY A 112 0.05 19.61 30.95
N PRO A 113 -1.29 19.70 30.85
CA PRO A 113 -2.17 19.51 32.00
C PRO A 113 -2.06 18.07 32.55
N THR A 114 -2.22 17.94 33.87
CA THR A 114 -2.32 16.66 34.54
C THR A 114 -3.77 16.19 34.58
N PHE A 115 -4.01 14.94 34.20
CA PHE A 115 -5.34 14.31 34.17
C PHE A 115 -5.27 12.91 34.79
N PHE A 116 -6.42 12.31 35.07
CA PHE A 116 -6.54 11.01 35.70
C PHE A 116 -6.95 9.96 34.68
N ALA A 117 -6.24 8.84 34.64
CA ALA A 117 -6.69 7.65 33.93
C ALA A 117 -7.28 6.65 34.92
N GLU A 118 -8.48 6.13 34.64
CA GLU A 118 -9.16 5.15 35.48
C GLU A 118 -9.34 3.82 34.75
N PHE A 119 -9.13 2.72 35.47
CA PHE A 119 -9.34 1.37 34.99
C PHE A 119 -10.26 0.61 35.94
N ASN A 120 -11.42 0.20 35.41
CA ASN A 120 -12.45 -0.51 36.18
C ASN A 120 -12.20 -2.03 36.31
N GLY A 121 -11.10 -2.56 35.77
CA GLY A 121 -10.79 -3.99 35.78
C GLY A 121 -11.40 -4.79 34.63
N THR A 122 -12.23 -4.16 33.78
CA THR A 122 -12.89 -4.83 32.66
C THR A 122 -12.08 -4.64 31.40
N VAL A 123 -11.72 -5.75 30.77
CA VAL A 123 -10.92 -5.74 29.53
C VAL A 123 -11.82 -6.11 28.35
N PRO A 124 -11.88 -5.30 27.28
CA PRO A 124 -12.65 -5.63 26.09
C PRO A 124 -12.17 -6.92 25.43
N SER A 125 -13.09 -7.68 24.84
CA SER A 125 -12.75 -8.90 24.10
C SER A 125 -11.90 -8.65 22.85
N THR A 126 -11.82 -7.40 22.38
CA THR A 126 -11.03 -6.96 21.24
C THR A 126 -9.60 -6.53 21.60
N ALA A 127 -9.26 -6.45 22.90
CA ALA A 127 -7.94 -6.05 23.35
C ALA A 127 -6.89 -7.11 22.97
N SER A 128 -5.72 -6.68 22.49
CA SER A 128 -4.64 -7.61 22.16
C SER A 128 -3.99 -8.19 23.42
N ALA A 129 -3.30 -9.32 23.32
CA ALA A 129 -2.58 -9.91 24.46
C ALA A 129 -1.51 -8.97 25.07
N ALA A 130 -0.98 -8.02 24.28
CA ALA A 130 -0.06 -6.99 24.78
C ALA A 130 -0.80 -5.92 25.60
N ASP A 131 -2.04 -5.62 25.24
CA ASP A 131 -2.87 -4.60 25.89
C ASP A 131 -3.49 -5.10 27.19
N THR A 132 -3.55 -6.42 27.37
CA THR A 132 -4.06 -7.09 28.58
C THR A 132 -2.95 -7.46 29.56
N ALA A 133 -1.67 -7.19 29.23
CA ALA A 133 -0.55 -7.50 30.09
C ALA A 133 -0.62 -6.74 31.42
N THR A 134 -0.30 -7.40 32.52
CA THR A 134 -0.29 -6.77 33.87
C THR A 134 0.80 -5.71 33.99
N THR A 135 1.91 -5.87 33.29
CA THR A 135 3.05 -4.97 33.34
C THR A 135 3.65 -4.78 31.96
N GLN A 136 3.97 -3.54 31.64
CA GLN A 136 4.73 -3.22 30.45
C GLN A 136 6.18 -3.70 30.60
N THR A 137 6.62 -4.53 29.67
CA THR A 137 7.98 -5.07 29.67
C THR A 137 8.77 -4.45 28.53
N GLY A 138 9.77 -3.61 28.86
CA GLY A 138 10.65 -2.98 27.88
C GLY A 138 10.17 -1.62 27.40
N GLY A 139 10.67 -0.54 28.01
CA GLY A 139 10.55 0.84 27.53
C GLY A 139 9.12 1.39 27.37
N PRO A 140 8.97 2.65 26.92
CA PRO A 140 7.67 3.21 26.55
C PRO A 140 7.06 2.44 25.39
N SER A 141 5.73 2.36 25.37
CA SER A 141 4.98 1.74 24.29
C SER A 141 4.96 2.75 23.15
N VAL A 142 5.22 2.30 21.93
CA VAL A 142 5.37 3.21 20.78
C VAL A 142 4.31 2.87 19.74
N GLU A 143 3.46 3.83 19.46
CA GLU A 143 2.48 3.77 18.39
C GLU A 143 2.90 4.74 17.28
N VAL A 144 3.19 4.23 16.09
CA VAL A 144 3.48 5.09 14.93
C VAL A 144 2.15 5.42 14.27
N ILE A 145 1.72 6.67 14.39
CA ILE A 145 0.53 7.16 13.71
C ILE A 145 0.90 7.35 12.25
N HIS A 146 0.72 6.29 11.46
CA HIS A 146 0.67 6.42 10.02
C HIS A 146 -0.60 7.18 9.69
N VAL A 147 -0.49 8.51 9.63
CA VAL A 147 -1.41 9.26 8.79
C VAL A 147 -1.08 8.80 7.38
N ALA A 148 -1.76 7.73 6.94
CA ALA A 148 -2.01 7.52 5.54
C ALA A 148 -2.68 8.83 5.13
N ARG A 149 -1.88 9.79 4.66
CA ARG A 149 -2.37 10.93 3.92
C ARG A 149 -3.05 10.24 2.77
N SER A 150 -4.35 10.03 2.92
CA SER A 150 -5.23 9.65 1.86
C SER A 150 -5.27 10.87 0.94
N LYS A 151 -4.17 11.07 0.22
CA LYS A 151 -4.26 11.04 -1.23
C LYS A 151 -4.90 9.70 -1.56
N GLY A 152 -6.19 9.59 -1.28
CA GLY A 152 -7.01 8.50 -1.74
C GLY A 152 -6.75 8.53 -3.22
N LEU A 153 -6.00 7.53 -3.70
CA LEU A 153 -6.09 7.18 -5.08
C LEU A 153 -7.61 7.02 -5.30
N PRO A 154 -8.22 7.89 -6.12
CA PRO A 154 -9.67 7.91 -6.26
C PRO A 154 -10.10 6.49 -6.51
N THR A 155 -11.20 6.08 -5.91
CA THR A 155 -11.70 4.70 -5.78
C THR A 155 -11.73 3.89 -7.09
N GLY A 156 -11.45 4.51 -8.25
CA GLY A 156 -11.13 3.89 -9.53
C GLY A 156 -9.66 3.47 -9.76
N SER A 157 -8.74 3.56 -8.79
CA SER A 157 -7.34 3.13 -8.95
C SER A 157 -7.08 1.67 -8.57
N LEU A 158 -7.91 1.09 -7.70
CA LEU A 158 -7.79 -0.34 -7.38
C LEU A 158 -8.21 -1.20 -8.58
N THR A 159 -9.23 -0.75 -9.31
CA THR A 159 -9.63 -1.36 -10.58
C THR A 159 -8.55 -1.20 -11.63
N ALA A 160 -7.89 -0.04 -11.73
CA ALA A 160 -6.79 0.16 -12.69
C ALA A 160 -5.63 -0.83 -12.48
N ALA A 161 -5.21 -1.09 -11.24
CA ALA A 161 -4.11 -2.00 -10.94
C ALA A 161 -4.37 -3.46 -11.41
N ILE A 162 -5.64 -3.86 -11.50
CA ILE A 162 -6.05 -5.19 -11.98
C ILE A 162 -6.42 -5.15 -13.47
N LEU A 163 -7.00 -4.04 -13.93
CA LEU A 163 -7.46 -3.87 -15.30
C LEU A 163 -6.28 -3.70 -16.28
N PHE A 164 -5.21 -2.99 -15.90
CA PHE A 164 -4.03 -2.83 -16.76
C PHE A 164 -3.32 -4.15 -17.10
N PRO A 165 -3.00 -5.05 -16.14
CA PRO A 165 -2.41 -6.34 -16.49
C PRO A 165 -3.38 -7.22 -17.28
N LEU A 166 -4.69 -7.20 -16.98
CA LEU A 166 -5.69 -7.93 -17.77
C LEU A 166 -5.80 -7.43 -19.21
N LEU A 167 -5.81 -6.11 -19.43
CA LEU A 167 -5.85 -5.52 -20.76
C LEU A 167 -4.54 -5.76 -21.54
N ALA A 168 -3.39 -5.75 -20.86
CA ALA A 168 -2.11 -6.08 -21.49
C ALA A 168 -2.08 -7.54 -21.98
N VAL A 169 -2.54 -8.48 -21.16
CA VAL A 169 -2.63 -9.90 -21.54
C VAL A 169 -3.64 -10.08 -22.68
N ALA A 170 -4.81 -9.45 -22.62
CA ALA A 170 -5.79 -9.50 -23.69
C ALA A 170 -5.26 -8.90 -25.01
N GLY A 171 -4.52 -7.79 -24.94
CA GLY A 171 -3.87 -7.16 -26.09
C GLY A 171 -2.81 -8.05 -26.74
N LEU A 172 -2.00 -8.75 -25.93
CA LEU A 172 -1.02 -9.71 -26.43
C LEU A 172 -1.68 -10.89 -27.15
N ILE A 173 -2.76 -11.44 -26.59
CA ILE A 173 -3.51 -12.53 -27.23
C ILE A 173 -4.12 -12.07 -28.56
N ALA A 174 -4.78 -10.90 -28.57
CA ALA A 174 -5.38 -10.35 -29.79
C ALA A 174 -4.31 -10.05 -30.87
N GLY A 175 -3.19 -9.44 -30.48
CA GLY A 175 -2.06 -9.18 -31.37
C GLY A 175 -1.49 -10.46 -31.98
N TYR A 176 -1.32 -11.50 -31.17
CA TYR A 176 -0.87 -12.81 -31.64
C TYR A 176 -1.80 -13.42 -32.69
N ILE A 177 -3.12 -13.38 -32.47
CA ILE A 177 -4.11 -13.92 -33.40
C ILE A 177 -4.08 -13.16 -34.74
N ILE A 178 -4.00 -11.83 -34.72
CA ILE A 178 -3.97 -11.00 -35.94
C ILE A 178 -2.70 -11.28 -36.75
N ILE A 179 -1.53 -11.35 -36.10
CA ILE A 179 -0.26 -11.65 -36.76
C ILE A 179 -0.28 -13.06 -37.34
N SER A 180 -0.80 -14.04 -36.58
CA SER A 180 -0.95 -15.42 -37.02
C SER A 180 -1.82 -15.52 -38.27
N ARG A 181 -3.02 -14.92 -38.27
CA ARG A 181 -3.92 -14.91 -39.44
C ARG A 181 -3.31 -14.22 -40.66
N ARG A 182 -2.58 -13.11 -40.46
CA ARG A 182 -1.88 -12.41 -41.55
C ARG A 182 -0.77 -13.27 -42.16
N ARG A 183 -0.03 -14.03 -41.34
CA ARG A 183 1.01 -14.96 -41.80
C ARG A 183 0.42 -16.15 -42.56
N SER A 184 -0.69 -16.72 -42.09
CA SER A 184 -1.40 -17.80 -42.81
C SER A 184 -1.88 -17.34 -44.19
N GLY A 185 -2.45 -16.13 -44.29
CA GLY A 185 -2.87 -15.57 -45.58
C GLY A 185 -1.72 -15.28 -46.54
N ALA A 186 -0.55 -14.89 -46.03
CA ALA A 186 0.64 -14.68 -46.86
C ALA A 186 1.24 -15.99 -47.40
N ALA A 187 1.16 -17.08 -46.64
CA ALA A 187 1.58 -18.40 -47.10
C ALA A 187 0.69 -18.92 -48.25
N SER A 188 -0.62 -18.73 -48.14
CA SER A 188 -1.56 -19.07 -49.22
C SER A 188 -1.30 -18.25 -50.48
N LYS A 189 -1.03 -16.94 -50.36
CA LYS A 189 -0.71 -16.08 -51.52
C LYS A 189 0.56 -16.51 -52.27
N ARG A 190 1.59 -16.93 -51.55
CA ARG A 190 2.83 -17.46 -52.16
C ARG A 190 2.60 -18.80 -52.85
N TRP A 191 1.76 -19.66 -52.28
CA TRP A 191 1.39 -20.91 -52.92
C TRP A 191 0.55 -20.69 -54.18
N SER A 192 -0.40 -19.74 -54.17
CA SER A 192 -1.16 -19.35 -55.36
C SER A 192 -0.26 -18.82 -56.47
N GLN A 193 0.70 -17.94 -56.15
CA GLN A 193 1.68 -17.42 -57.11
C GLN A 193 2.56 -18.53 -57.69
N TYR A 194 3.02 -19.47 -56.86
CA TYR A 194 3.81 -20.60 -57.31
C TYR A 194 3.03 -21.55 -58.23
N VAL A 195 1.75 -21.81 -57.93
CA VAL A 195 0.87 -22.66 -58.76
C VAL A 195 0.56 -21.98 -60.10
N ASP A 196 0.29 -20.68 -60.10
CA ASP A 196 0.02 -19.89 -61.31
C ASP A 196 1.24 -19.84 -62.25
N GLU A 197 2.45 -19.76 -61.70
CA GLU A 197 3.71 -19.84 -62.45
C GLU A 197 3.90 -21.21 -63.14
N ARG A 198 3.45 -22.29 -62.51
CA ARG A 198 3.52 -23.65 -63.11
C ARG A 198 2.52 -23.82 -64.25
N MET A 199 1.36 -23.18 -64.14
CA MET A 199 0.31 -23.23 -65.17
C MET A 199 0.64 -22.34 -66.37
N SER A 200 1.32 -21.22 -66.14
CA SER A 200 1.77 -20.34 -67.23
C SER A 200 2.98 -20.90 -67.98
N ILE A 201 3.83 -21.73 -67.36
CA ILE A 201 4.86 -22.50 -68.08
C ILE A 201 4.24 -23.65 -68.90
N ALA A 202 3.18 -24.29 -68.41
CA ALA A 202 2.48 -25.35 -69.14
C ALA A 202 1.63 -24.83 -70.32
N VAL A 203 1.27 -23.53 -70.33
CA VAL A 203 0.44 -22.92 -71.39
C VAL A 203 1.24 -22.02 -72.35
N ASN A 204 2.34 -21.37 -71.92
CA ASN A 204 3.27 -20.70 -72.84
C ASN A 204 4.36 -21.63 -73.42
N GLY A 205 4.43 -22.88 -72.97
CA GLY A 205 4.99 -24.01 -73.73
C GLY A 205 3.98 -24.50 -74.77
N GLY A 206 3.46 -23.57 -75.58
CA GLY A 206 2.54 -23.87 -76.66
C GLY A 206 3.25 -24.71 -77.73
N GLY A 207 2.79 -25.96 -77.86
CA GLY A 207 2.76 -26.67 -79.12
C GLY A 207 4.05 -27.38 -79.54
N LEU A 208 4.03 -28.71 -79.48
CA LEU A 208 3.81 -29.56 -80.66
C LEU A 208 4.19 -31.01 -80.31
N GLY A 209 3.36 -31.96 -80.73
CA GLY A 209 3.78 -33.34 -80.94
C GLY A 209 3.37 -34.33 -79.86
N TRP A 210 2.11 -34.76 -79.91
CA TRP A 210 1.74 -36.11 -79.50
C TRP A 210 2.21 -37.10 -80.56
N GLU A 211 3.50 -37.20 -80.90
CA GLU A 211 3.95 -38.26 -81.81
C GLU A 211 5.44 -38.60 -81.68
N ALA A 212 5.70 -39.90 -81.77
CA ALA A 212 6.98 -40.58 -82.00
C ALA A 212 8.00 -40.61 -80.83
N GLY A 213 8.17 -41.82 -80.29
CA GLY A 213 9.05 -42.12 -79.17
C GLY A 213 10.53 -41.81 -79.39
N ARG A 214 11.19 -41.49 -78.27
CA ARG A 214 12.59 -41.76 -77.93
C ARG A 214 12.76 -41.44 -76.45
N LEU A 215 13.17 -42.41 -75.63
CA LEU A 215 13.81 -42.13 -74.34
C LEU A 215 15.19 -41.52 -74.61
N PRO A 216 15.67 -40.60 -73.76
CA PRO A 216 16.72 -41.03 -72.84
C PRO A 216 16.79 -40.31 -71.47
N THR A 217 16.97 -41.14 -70.43
CA THR A 217 17.81 -41.00 -69.22
C THR A 217 17.76 -39.74 -68.33
N ASP A 218 17.37 -40.02 -67.06
CA ASP A 218 17.56 -39.32 -65.78
C ASP A 218 18.82 -38.42 -65.64
N PRO A 219 18.76 -37.35 -64.80
CA PRO A 219 19.26 -37.55 -63.44
C PRO A 219 18.45 -36.87 -62.30
N ALA A 220 18.23 -37.67 -61.25
CA ALA A 220 18.32 -37.34 -59.83
C ALA A 220 17.53 -36.13 -59.28
N LEU A 221 16.27 -36.38 -58.89
CA LEU A 221 15.55 -35.51 -57.95
C LEU A 221 15.72 -36.00 -56.51
N ALA A 222 16.55 -35.30 -55.73
CA ALA A 222 16.54 -35.38 -54.27
C ALA A 222 15.31 -34.64 -53.72
N ARG A 223 14.41 -35.39 -53.08
CA ARG A 223 13.29 -34.86 -52.27
C ARG A 223 13.77 -34.45 -50.88
N PRO A 224 13.16 -33.42 -50.28
CA PRO A 224 12.63 -33.58 -48.92
C PRO A 224 11.13 -33.17 -48.91
N VAL A 225 10.22 -34.14 -48.81
CA VAL A 225 9.60 -34.68 -47.59
C VAL A 225 8.90 -33.60 -46.77
N SER A 226 7.58 -33.63 -46.93
CA SER A 226 6.54 -32.90 -46.23
C SER A 226 6.53 -33.16 -44.72
N ALA A 227 6.08 -32.13 -44.01
CA ALA A 227 5.58 -32.17 -42.65
C ALA A 227 4.63 -33.35 -42.37
N ARG A 228 4.69 -33.87 -41.14
CA ARG A 228 3.54 -34.49 -40.47
C ARG A 228 3.32 -33.80 -39.13
N VAL A 229 2.18 -33.13 -39.06
CA VAL A 229 1.50 -32.71 -37.83
C VAL A 229 0.37 -33.72 -37.63
N GLU A 230 0.37 -34.43 -36.51
CA GLU A 230 -0.78 -35.15 -35.94
C GLU A 230 -0.73 -34.79 -34.44
N SER A 231 -1.70 -34.04 -33.87
CA SER A 231 -3.03 -34.50 -33.42
C SER A 231 -2.87 -35.65 -32.41
N MET A 232 -3.33 -35.64 -31.16
CA MET A 232 -4.61 -35.19 -30.60
C MET A 232 -4.53 -35.32 -29.05
N TYR A 233 -5.43 -34.62 -28.35
CA TYR A 233 -5.71 -34.77 -26.91
C TYR A 233 -6.11 -36.19 -26.50
N SER A 234 -5.58 -36.70 -25.37
CA SER A 234 -6.26 -37.71 -24.54
C SER A 234 -5.87 -37.62 -23.05
N HIS A 235 -6.83 -37.13 -22.27
CA HIS A 235 -7.23 -37.49 -20.89
C HIS A 235 -6.21 -37.90 -19.79
N SER A 236 -6.22 -37.06 -18.74
CA SER A 236 -6.44 -37.38 -17.31
C SER A 236 -5.37 -38.08 -16.44
N ALA A 237 -5.20 -37.46 -15.26
CA ALA A 237 -4.80 -37.99 -13.96
C ALA A 237 -3.30 -38.15 -13.65
N SER A 238 -2.77 -37.21 -12.86
CA SER A 238 -1.94 -37.56 -11.69
C SER A 238 -1.87 -36.39 -10.70
N LEU A 239 -2.42 -36.63 -9.51
CA LEU A 239 -2.20 -35.83 -8.31
C LEU A 239 -0.78 -36.11 -7.75
N PRO A 240 -0.15 -35.18 -7.04
CA PRO A 240 1.16 -35.39 -6.44
C PRO A 240 1.09 -36.30 -5.18
N PRO A 241 2.14 -37.11 -4.89
CA PRO A 241 2.15 -38.01 -3.75
C PRO A 241 2.34 -37.26 -2.42
N ARG A 242 1.52 -37.62 -1.42
CA ARG A 242 1.68 -37.25 -0.01
C ARG A 242 2.85 -38.03 0.60
N GLY A 243 3.77 -37.32 1.21
CA GLY A 243 4.86 -37.89 2.02
C GLY A 243 4.35 -38.51 3.31
N SER A 244 4.88 -39.69 3.63
CA SER A 244 4.64 -40.43 4.87
C SER A 244 5.53 -39.87 5.98
N PHE A 245 4.92 -39.36 7.06
CA PHE A 245 5.56 -39.24 8.37
C PHE A 245 5.11 -40.41 9.23
N ALA A 246 6.06 -41.31 9.54
CA ALA A 246 5.89 -42.35 10.54
C ALA A 246 6.20 -41.75 11.92
N ALA A 247 5.23 -41.82 12.83
CA ALA A 247 5.41 -41.58 14.25
C ALA A 247 5.84 -42.89 14.92
N ASN A 248 6.98 -42.88 15.60
CA ASN A 248 7.38 -43.91 16.55
C ASN A 248 6.76 -43.60 17.92
N ARG A 249 6.38 -44.68 18.62
CA ARG A 249 6.01 -44.71 20.04
C ARG A 249 7.18 -44.34 20.93
#